data_AF-A0A8A4TPX3-F1
#
_entry.id   AF-A0A8A4TPX3-F1
#
_cell.length_a   1.000
_cell.length_b   1.000
_cell.length_c   1.000
_cell.angle_alpha   90.00
_cell.angle_beta   90.00
_cell.angle_gamma   90.00
#
_symmetry.space_group_name_H-M   'P 1'
#
loop_
_entity.id
_entity.type
_entity.pdbx_description
1 polymer ?
#
loop_
_entity_poly.entity_id
_entity_poly.type
_entity_poly.pdbx_seq_one_letter_code
_entity_poly.pdbx_strand_id
1 'polypeptide(L)'
;MTVENTTFLDLETKLSEDRDGSFVKSIQERLEEQAHATKRAMDAGLAPDDFAAAGKLKESLETAQTVVEHVWRRLQQKSAS
;
A
#
# COMPACT_ATOMS: atom_id res chain seq x y z
N MET A 1 -15.06 7.80 11.92
CA MET A 1 -13.75 7.47 11.34
C MET A 1 -13.75 8.01 9.91
N THR A 2 -13.16 9.18 9.71
CA THR A 2 -13.13 9.85 8.40
C THR A 2 -12.09 9.14 7.56
N VAL A 3 -12.52 8.38 6.56
CA VAL A 3 -11.60 7.83 5.55
C VAL A 3 -11.19 9.01 4.68
N GLU A 4 -10.03 9.60 4.96
CA GLU A 4 -9.49 10.68 4.14
C GLU A 4 -9.29 10.14 2.71
N ASN A 5 -10.12 10.63 1.80
CA ASN A 5 -10.13 10.26 0.40
C ASN A 5 -8.93 10.97 -0.25
N THR A 6 -7.73 10.41 -0.09
CA THR A 6 -6.50 10.97 -0.65
C THR A 6 -6.61 10.89 -2.17
N THR A 7 -6.70 12.05 -2.82
CA THR A 7 -6.74 12.13 -4.27
C THR A 7 -5.37 11.73 -4.83
N PHE A 8 -5.30 11.21 -6.05
CA PHE A 8 -4.03 10.78 -6.68
C PHE A 8 -2.95 11.88 -6.66
N LEU A 9 -3.34 13.14 -6.89
CA LEU A 9 -2.47 14.32 -6.78
C LEU A 9 -1.93 14.53 -5.35
N ASP A 10 -2.76 14.30 -4.32
CA ASP A 10 -2.33 14.46 -2.92
C ASP A 10 -1.30 13.39 -2.51
N LEU A 11 -1.41 12.18 -3.08
CA LEU A 11 -0.47 11.10 -2.81
C LEU A 11 0.90 11.37 -3.44
N GLU A 12 0.92 11.80 -4.70
CA GLU A 12 2.16 12.12 -5.42
C GLU A 12 2.90 13.30 -4.76
N THR A 13 2.18 14.35 -4.36
CA THR A 13 2.75 15.48 -3.62
C THR A 13 3.38 15.01 -2.30
N LYS A 14 2.63 14.27 -1.46
CA LYS A 14 3.14 13.77 -0.19
C LYS A 14 4.37 12.86 -0.37
N LEU A 15 4.38 11.99 -1.37
CA LEU A 15 5.54 11.14 -1.69
C LEU A 15 6.74 11.93 -2.20
N SER A 16 6.53 13.04 -2.92
CA SER A 16 7.61 13.90 -3.40
C SER A 16 8.26 14.70 -2.27
N GLU A 17 7.48 15.12 -1.29
CA GLU A 17 7.92 15.89 -0.11
C GLU A 17 8.54 14.99 0.98
N ASP A 18 8.25 13.69 0.96
CA ASP A 18 8.72 12.68 1.92
C ASP A 18 10.21 12.34 1.77
N ARG A 19 11.09 13.26 2.16
CA ARG A 19 12.54 13.07 2.04
C ARG A 19 13.13 12.02 2.98
N ASP A 20 12.53 11.86 4.15
CA ASP A 20 13.02 10.92 5.18
C ASP A 20 12.38 9.52 5.05
N GLY A 21 11.39 9.37 4.17
CA GLY A 21 10.70 8.11 3.93
C GLY A 21 9.69 7.75 5.02
N SER A 22 9.33 8.68 5.90
CA SER A 22 8.36 8.43 6.97
C SER A 22 6.96 8.18 6.41
N PHE A 23 6.55 8.93 5.39
CA PHE A 23 5.23 8.79 4.79
C PHE A 23 5.12 7.49 3.97
N VAL A 24 6.11 7.18 3.13
CA VAL A 24 6.16 5.93 2.36
C VAL A 24 6.14 4.72 3.29
N LYS A 25 6.87 4.78 4.41
CA LYS A 25 6.86 3.73 5.44
C LYS A 25 5.48 3.56 6.07
N SER A 26 4.79 4.65 6.41
CA SER A 26 3.43 4.58 6.97
C SER A 26 2.43 3.93 6.00
N ILE A 27 2.58 4.17 4.69
CA ILE A 27 1.75 3.52 3.67
C ILE A 27 2.08 2.02 3.59
N GLN A 28 3.36 1.66 3.61
CA GLN A 28 3.80 0.27 3.59
C GLN A 28 3.28 -0.51 4.80
N GLU A 29 3.39 0.04 6.00
CA GLU A 29 2.87 -0.54 7.25
C GLU A 29 1.36 -0.76 7.15
N ARG A 30 0.61 0.23 6.66
CA ARG A 30 -0.84 0.09 6.49
C ARG A 30 -1.22 -0.98 5.46
N LEU A 31 -0.49 -1.08 4.35
CA LEU A 31 -0.71 -2.14 3.35
C LEU A 31 -0.37 -3.52 3.94
N GLU A 32 0.69 -3.61 4.75
CA GLU A 32 1.11 -4.84 5.42
C GLU A 32 0.06 -5.32 6.42
N GLU A 33 -0.48 -4.40 7.25
CA GLU A 33 -1.55 -4.70 8.18
C GLU A 33 -2.79 -5.26 7.48
N GLN A 34 -3.17 -4.69 6.33
CA GLN A 34 -4.31 -5.18 5.53
C GLN A 34 -4.01 -6.54 4.88
N ALA A 35 -2.78 -6.76 4.40
CA ALA A 35 -2.38 -8.05 3.84
C ALA A 35 -2.40 -9.14 4.92
N HIS A 36 -1.94 -8.84 6.13
CA HIS A 36 -2.02 -9.74 7.28
C HIS A 36 -3.46 -10.00 7.72
N ALA A 37 -4.33 -8.97 7.74
CA ALA A 37 -5.73 -9.15 8.05
C ALA A 37 -6.42 -10.07 7.03
N THR A 38 -6.13 -9.88 5.74
CA THR A 38 -6.62 -10.72 4.64
C THR A 38 -6.14 -12.16 4.80
N LYS A 39 -4.86 -12.36 5.09
CA LYS A 39 -4.29 -13.69 5.36
C LYS A 39 -4.96 -14.37 6.55
N ARG A 40 -5.16 -13.66 7.66
CA ARG A 40 -5.85 -14.21 8.84
C ARG A 40 -7.28 -14.65 8.52
N ALA A 41 -7.99 -13.91 7.67
CA ALA A 41 -9.33 -14.29 7.22
C ALA A 41 -9.28 -15.58 6.38
N MET A 42 -8.29 -15.70 5.47
CA MET A 42 -8.07 -16.93 4.70
C MET A 42 -7.75 -18.13 5.61
N ASP A 43 -6.87 -17.94 6.59
CA ASP A 43 -6.45 -18.98 7.55
C ASP A 43 -7.61 -19.43 8.47
N ALA A 44 -8.59 -18.55 8.72
CA ALA A 44 -9.80 -18.85 9.50
C ALA A 44 -10.83 -19.71 8.73
N GLY A 45 -10.61 -19.93 7.43
CA GLY A 45 -11.52 -20.67 6.57
C GLY A 45 -12.58 -19.76 5.92
N LEU A 46 -12.37 -19.46 4.64
CA LEU A 46 -13.34 -18.78 3.80
C LEU A 46 -14.03 -19.78 2.87
N ALA A 47 -15.23 -19.44 2.38
CA ALA A 47 -15.84 -20.15 1.27
C ALA A 47 -14.91 -20.08 0.04
N PRO A 48 -14.95 -21.06 -0.89
CA PRO A 48 -14.01 -21.12 -2.01
C PRO A 48 -13.93 -19.83 -2.85
N ASP A 49 -15.07 -19.21 -3.15
CA ASP A 49 -15.14 -17.97 -3.93
C ASP A 49 -14.51 -16.79 -3.16
N ASP A 50 -14.76 -16.72 -1.86
CA ASP A 50 -14.19 -15.70 -0.97
C ASP A 50 -12.69 -15.90 -0.75
N PHE A 51 -12.22 -17.16 -0.70
CA PHE A 51 -10.80 -17.48 -0.60
C PHE A 51 -10.04 -17.02 -1.85
N ALA A 52 -10.60 -17.26 -3.04
CA ALA A 52 -10.01 -16.82 -4.30
C ALA A 52 -9.97 -15.28 -4.39
N ALA A 53 -11.04 -14.60 -3.97
CA ALA A 53 -11.09 -13.13 -3.90
C ALA A 53 -10.07 -12.57 -2.89
N ALA A 54 -9.99 -13.16 -1.70
CA ALA A 54 -9.04 -12.77 -0.66
C ALA A 54 -7.58 -12.99 -1.11
N GLY A 55 -7.30 -14.08 -1.84
CA GLY A 55 -5.98 -14.32 -2.44
C GLY A 55 -5.54 -13.20 -3.38
N LYS A 56 -6.43 -12.80 -4.30
CA LYS A 56 -6.18 -11.67 -5.22
C LYS A 56 -6.01 -10.34 -4.49
N LEU A 57 -6.80 -10.10 -3.45
CA LEU A 57 -6.69 -8.90 -2.63
C LEU A 57 -5.33 -8.84 -1.93
N LYS A 58 -4.90 -9.94 -1.31
CA LYS A 58 -3.59 -10.04 -0.67
C LYS A 58 -2.46 -9.76 -1.66
N GLU A 59 -2.48 -10.40 -2.83
CA GLU A 59 -1.48 -10.18 -3.89
C GLU A 59 -1.45 -8.71 -4.35
N SER A 60 -2.62 -8.09 -4.48
CA SER A 60 -2.73 -6.67 -4.86
C SER A 60 -2.12 -5.75 -3.80
N LEU A 61 -2.32 -6.05 -2.51
CA LEU A 61 -1.74 -5.29 -1.40
C LEU A 61 -0.20 -5.41 -1.37
N GLU A 62 0.33 -6.61 -1.57
CA GLU A 62 1.78 -6.88 -1.66
C GLU A 62 2.39 -6.16 -2.88
N THR A 63 1.70 -6.16 -4.02
CA THR A 63 2.11 -5.43 -5.21
C THR A 63 2.10 -3.92 -4.97
N ALA A 64 1.08 -3.39 -4.30
CA ALA A 64 0.97 -1.97 -3.98
C ALA A 64 2.15 -1.47 -3.13
N GLN A 65 2.65 -2.29 -2.18
CA GLN A 65 3.84 -1.96 -1.38
C GLN A 65 5.06 -1.70 -2.26
N THR A 66 5.26 -2.56 -3.26
CA THR A 66 6.38 -2.46 -4.22
C THR A 66 6.24 -1.22 -5.11
N VAL A 67 5.02 -0.94 -5.58
CA VAL A 67 4.74 0.23 -6.43
C VAL A 67 5.01 1.53 -5.69
N VAL A 68 4.53 1.65 -4.45
CA VAL A 68 4.70 2.85 -3.63
C VAL A 68 6.17 3.14 -3.37
N GLU A 69 6.97 2.12 -3.05
CA GLU A 69 8.42 2.27 -2.89
C GLU A 69 9.11 2.71 -4.19
N HIS A 70 8.75 2.10 -5.32
CA HIS A 70 9.34 2.43 -6.61
C HIS A 70 9.03 3.88 -7.03
N VAL A 71 7.78 4.31 -6.85
CA VAL A 71 7.35 5.69 -7.15
C VAL A 71 8.10 6.67 -6.26
N TRP A 72 8.18 6.41 -4.95
CA TRP A 72 8.91 7.27 -4.02
C TRP A 72 10.39 7.42 -4.44
N ARG A 73 11.10 6.32 -4.69
CA ARG A 73 12.51 6.36 -5.14
C ARG A 73 12.69 7.19 -6.42
N ARG A 74 11.78 7.04 -7.38
CA ARG A 74 11.81 7.81 -8.63
C ARG A 74 11.61 9.31 -8.40
N LEU A 75 10.70 9.68 -7.51
CA LEU A 75 10.45 11.08 -7.15
C LEU A 75 11.67 11.70 -6.45
N GLN A 76 12.32 10.96 -5.54
CA GLN A 76 13.52 11.45 -4.85
C GLN A 76 14.72 11.62 -5.81
N GLN A 77 14.86 10.74 -6.81
CA GLN A 77 15.89 10.89 -7.85
C GLN A 77 15.67 12.13 -8.73
N LYS A 78 14.41 12.43 -9.08
CA LYS A 78 14.07 13.60 -9.91
C LYS A 78 14.33 14.92 -9.18
N SER A 79 14.13 14.96 -7.87
CA SER A 79 14.39 16.17 -7.05
C SER A 79 15.88 16.46 -6.82
N ALA A 80 16.76 15.51 -7.14
CA ALA A 80 18.21 15.62 -6.97
C ALA A 80 18.98 15.95 -8.26
N SER A 81 18.30 15.98 -9.42
CA SER A 81 18.84 16.40 -10.73
C SER A 81 18.42 17.82 -11.07
#